data_AF-A0A2E9DZT8-F1
#
_entry.id   AF-A0A2E9DZT8-F1
#
_cell.length_a   1.000
_cell.length_b   1.000
_cell.length_c   1.000
_cell.angle_alpha   90.00
_cell.angle_beta   90.00
_cell.angle_gamma   90.00
#
_symmetry.space_group_name_H-M   'P 1'
#
loop_
_entity.id
_entity.type
_entity.pdbx_description
1 polymer ?
#
loop_
_entity_poly.entity_id
_entity_poly.type
_entity_poly.pdbx_seq_one_letter_code
_entity_poly.pdbx_strand_id
1 'polypeptide(L)' 'MVPTELILGSIGNLIAFIFCTGYAVYTFLRKGVHVKHKGWKTKDEAPKTFYFTIGIMILISILSLGAIIFRLYTYYFV' A
#
# COMPACT_ATOMS: atom_id res chain seq x y z
N MET A 1 -15.52 -5.70 -23.69
CA MET A 1 -16.10 -5.57 -22.35
C MET A 1 -15.06 -6.08 -21.36
N VAL A 2 -14.74 -5.35 -20.29
CA VAL A 2 -13.77 -5.85 -19.30
C VAL A 2 -14.42 -7.02 -18.56
N PRO A 3 -13.79 -8.20 -18.49
CA PRO A 3 -14.40 -9.35 -17.84
C PRO A 3 -14.51 -9.12 -16.32
N THR A 4 -15.62 -9.56 -15.76
CA THR A 4 -15.92 -9.44 -14.33
C THR A 4 -14.88 -10.13 -13.46
N GLU A 5 -14.34 -11.27 -13.91
CA GLU A 5 -13.28 -12.02 -13.20
C GLU A 5 -11.99 -11.20 -13.02
N LEU A 6 -11.63 -10.39 -14.01
CA LEU A 6 -10.45 -9.53 -13.97
C LEU A 6 -10.65 -8.38 -12.98
N ILE A 7 -11.85 -7.81 -12.97
CA ILE A 7 -12.24 -6.76 -12.03
C ILE A 7 -12.24 -7.34 -10.61
N LEU A 8 -13.01 -8.40 -10.36
CA LEU A 8 -13.16 -9.03 -9.04
C LEU A 8 -11.82 -9.47 -8.46
N GLY A 9 -10.97 -10.08 -9.31
CA GLY A 9 -9.64 -10.53 -8.93
C GLY A 9 -8.62 -9.41 -8.70
N SER A 10 -8.92 -8.16 -9.08
CA SER A 10 -8.04 -6.99 -8.88
C SER A 10 -8.50 -6.08 -7.75
N ILE A 11 -9.73 -6.20 -7.26
CA ILE A 11 -10.29 -5.35 -6.20
C ILE A 11 -9.42 -5.36 -4.95
N GLY A 12 -8.97 -6.54 -4.50
CA GLY A 12 -8.13 -6.65 -3.31
C GLY A 12 -6.81 -5.88 -3.45
N ASN A 13 -6.16 -5.99 -4.61
CA ASN A 13 -4.92 -5.26 -4.90
C ASN A 13 -5.16 -3.76 -5.02
N LEU A 14 -6.30 -3.34 -5.57
CA LEU A 14 -6.66 -1.93 -5.68
C LEU A 14 -6.87 -1.30 -4.29
N ILE A 15 -7.58 -2.00 -3.41
CA ILE A 15 -7.78 -1.58 -2.01
C ILE A 15 -6.42 -1.49 -1.31
N ALA A 16 -5.60 -2.54 -1.39
CA ALA A 16 -4.28 -2.54 -0.78
C ALA A 16 -3.41 -1.38 -1.29
N PHE A 17 -3.39 -1.14 -2.60
CA PHE A 17 -2.68 -0.03 -3.22
C PHE A 17 -3.14 1.33 -2.67
N ILE A 18 -4.45 1.59 -2.65
CA ILE A 18 -5.00 2.88 -2.20
C ILE A 18 -4.70 3.12 -0.71
N PHE A 19 -4.98 2.14 0.15
CA PHE A 19 -4.80 2.30 1.60
C PHE A 19 -3.33 2.35 2.01
N CYS A 20 -2.47 1.50 1.45
CA CYS A 20 -1.05 1.51 1.79
C CYS A 20 -0.37 2.77 1.26
N THR A 21 -0.69 3.22 0.04
CA THR A 21 -0.16 4.49 -0.49
C THR A 21 -0.66 5.67 0.32
N GLY A 22 -1.97 5.72 0.58
CA GLY A 22 -2.59 6.78 1.36
C GLY A 22 -2.01 6.88 2.77
N TYR A 23 -1.83 5.73 3.45
CA TYR A 23 -1.24 5.71 4.77
C TYR A 23 0.26 6.06 4.75
N ALA A 24 1.02 5.60 3.76
CA ALA A 24 2.42 5.99 3.61
C ALA A 24 2.58 7.51 3.43
N VAL A 25 1.77 8.11 2.53
CA VAL A 25 1.76 9.55 2.29
C VAL A 25 1.32 10.32 3.54
N TYR A 26 0.25 9.87 4.20
CA TYR A 26 -0.23 10.49 5.45
C TYR A 26 0.85 10.48 6.54
N THR A 27 1.47 9.33 6.77
CA THR A 27 2.55 9.13 7.75
C THR A 27 3.76 10.01 7.43
N PHE A 28 4.13 10.11 6.15
CA PHE A 28 5.23 10.95 5.68
C PHE A 28 4.96 12.46 5.91
N LEU A 29 3.78 12.94 5.52
CA LEU A 29 3.38 14.35 5.67
C LEU A 29 3.25 14.77 7.14
N ARG A 30 2.65 13.91 7.97
CA ARG A 30 2.46 14.17 9.41
C ARG A 30 3.73 13.93 10.24
N LYS A 31 4.79 13.35 9.65
CA LYS A 31 6.02 12.95 10.35
C LYS A 31 5.75 12.15 11.64
N GLY A 32 4.74 11.29 11.61
CA GLY A 32 4.33 10.46 12.75
C GLY A 32 3.73 9.14 12.29
N VAL A 33 3.74 8.15 13.16
CA VAL A 33 3.34 6.76 12.89
C VAL A 33 2.51 6.21 14.06
N HIS A 34 1.57 5.32 13.76
CA HIS A 34 0.85 4.58 14.80
C HIS A 34 1.71 3.42 15.31
N VAL A 35 1.97 3.41 16.62
CA VAL A 35 2.74 2.36 17.30
C VAL A 35 1.80 1.53 18.17
N LYS A 36 1.85 0.20 17.99
CA LYS A 36 1.04 -0.76 18.76
C LYS A 36 1.16 -0.50 20.26
N HIS A 37 0.02 -0.40 20.96
CA HIS A 37 -0.08 -0.10 22.40
C HIS A 37 0.49 1.26 22.87
N LYS A 38 0.99 2.11 21.97
CA LYS A 38 1.55 3.43 22.31
C LYS A 38 0.86 4.59 21.60
N GLY A 39 -0.04 4.30 20.67
CA GLY A 39 -0.82 5.30 19.93
C GLY A 39 0.00 6.00 18.84
N TRP A 40 -0.39 7.23 18.51
CA TRP A 40 0.31 8.05 17.53
C TRP A 40 1.61 8.60 18.12
N LYS A 41 2.73 8.37 17.45
CA LYS A 41 4.06 8.82 17.86
C LYS A 41 4.74 9.57 16.74
N THR A 42 5.51 10.61 17.08
CA THR A 42 6.30 11.35 16.09
C THR A 42 7.48 10.52 15.61
N LYS A 43 8.08 10.94 14.49
CA LYS A 43 9.32 10.38 13.96
C LYS A 43 10.45 10.39 14.98
N ASP A 44 10.51 11.39 15.86
CA ASP A 44 11.57 11.53 16.86
C ASP A 44 11.35 10.58 18.05
N GLU A 45 10.09 10.34 18.43
CA GLU A 45 9.75 9.39 19.51
C GLU A 45 9.92 7.93 19.08
N ALA A 46 9.63 7.59 17.82
CA ALA A 46 9.64 6.22 17.32
C ALA A 46 10.26 6.10 15.90
N PRO A 47 11.54 6.47 15.71
CA PRO A 47 12.16 6.57 14.39
C PRO A 47 12.22 5.23 13.66
N LYS A 48 12.57 4.15 14.38
CA LYS A 48 12.66 2.81 13.80
C LYS A 48 11.31 2.34 13.25
N THR A 49 10.26 2.49 14.05
CA THR A 49 8.90 2.11 13.64
C THR A 49 8.41 2.99 12.49
N PHE A 50 8.70 4.29 12.52
CA PHE A 50 8.32 5.22 11.47
C PHE A 50 8.86 4.79 10.09
N TYR A 51 10.18 4.57 9.99
CA TYR A 51 10.80 4.17 8.72
C TYR A 51 10.38 2.75 8.29
N PHE A 52 10.24 1.82 9.25
CA PHE A 52 9.75 0.47 8.96
C PHE A 52 8.33 0.50 8.38
N THR A 53 7.42 1.25 9.00
CA THR A 53 6.03 1.36 8.55
C THR A 53 5.94 2.04 7.18
N ILE A 54 6.65 3.13 6.94
CA ILE A 54 6.67 3.73 5.60
C ILE A 54 7.23 2.75 4.57
N GLY A 55 8.35 2.10 4.87
CA GLY A 55 8.98 1.14 3.97
C GLY A 55 8.05 -0.01 3.58
N ILE A 56 7.40 -0.64 4.56
CA ILE A 56 6.50 -1.78 4.28
C ILE A 56 5.24 -1.33 3.52
N MET A 57 4.69 -0.14 3.81
CA MET A 57 3.52 0.38 3.12
C MET A 57 3.83 0.71 1.65
N ILE A 58 5.00 1.30 1.38
CA ILE A 58 5.46 1.54 0.01
C ILE A 58 5.69 0.21 -0.73
N LEU A 59 6.34 -0.77 -0.08
CA LEU A 59 6.56 -2.08 -0.67
C LEU A 59 5.25 -2.78 -1.06
N ILE A 60 4.28 -2.83 -0.13
CA ILE A 60 2.96 -3.43 -0.40
C ILE A 60 2.23 -2.69 -1.51
N SER A 61 2.31 -1.36 -1.54
CA SER A 61 1.72 -0.55 -2.60
C SER A 61 2.31 -0.91 -3.98
N ILE A 62 3.63 -0.95 -4.11
CA ILE A 62 4.30 -1.30 -5.37
C ILE A 62 3.95 -2.72 -5.81
N LEU A 63 3.97 -3.69 -4.89
CA LEU A 63 3.60 -5.07 -5.21
C LEU A 63 2.13 -5.19 -5.65
N SER A 64 1.23 -4.46 -4.99
CA SER A 64 -0.19 -4.44 -5.34
C SER A 64 -0.41 -3.85 -6.72
N LEU A 65 0.24 -2.72 -7.04
CA LEU A 65 0.19 -2.12 -8.36
C LEU A 65 0.78 -3.03 -9.43
N GLY A 66 1.95 -3.62 -9.15
CA GLY A 66 2.61 -4.58 -10.04
C GLY A 66 1.74 -5.80 -10.33
N ALA A 67 1.04 -6.33 -9.33
CA ALA A 67 0.11 -7.44 -9.51
C ALA A 67 -1.09 -7.09 -10.40
N ILE A 68 -1.62 -5.85 -10.30
CA ILE A 68 -2.68 -5.37 -11.20
C ILE A 68 -2.13 -5.26 -12.63
N ILE A 69 -0.97 -4.63 -12.82
CA ILE A 69 -0.33 -4.47 -14.14
C ILE A 69 -0.03 -5.84 -14.76
N PHE A 70 0.54 -6.77 -14.00
CA PHE A 70 0.84 -8.12 -14.46
C PHE A 70 -0.42 -8.88 -14.89
N ARG A 71 -1.49 -8.78 -14.11
CA ARG A 71 -2.77 -9.43 -14.44
C ARG A 71 -3.39 -8.84 -15.71
N LEU A 72 -3.35 -7.52 -15.87
CA LEU A 72 -3.80 -6.86 -17.10
C LEU A 72 -2.95 -7.29 -18.31
N TYR A 73 -1.62 -7.31 -18.16
CA TYR A 73 -0.70 -7.72 -19.21
C TYR A 73 -0.99 -9.16 -19.67
N THR A 74 -1.06 -10.10 -18.73
CA THR A 74 -1.36 -11.51 -19.04
C THR A 74 -2.74 -11.66 -19.67
N TYR A 75 -3.74 -10.86 -19.28
CA TYR A 75 -5.07 -10.96 -19.87
C TYR A 75 -5.14 -10.46 -21.33
N TYR A 76 -4.38 -9.42 -21.68
CA TYR A 76 -4.46 -8.80 -23.01
C TYR A 76 -3.43 -9.34 -24.01
N PHE A 77 -2.29 -9.85 -23.55
CA PHE A 77 -1.14 -10.17 -24.41
C PHE A 77 -0.72 -11.65 -24.39
N VAL A 78 -1.33 -12.48 -23.53
CA VAL A 78 -1.08 -13.93 -23.44
C VAL A 78 -2.39 -14.66 -23.69
#